data_AF-A0A960MKV3-F1
#
_entry.id   AF-A0A960MKV3-F1
#
_cell.length_a   1.000
_cell.length_b   1.000
_cell.length_c   1.000
_cell.angle_alpha   90.00
_cell.angle_beta   90.00
_cell.angle_gamma   90.00
#
_symmetry.space_group_name_H-M   'P 1'
#
loop_
_entity.id
_entity.type
_entity.pdbx_description
1 polymer ?
#
loop_
_entity_poly.entity_id
_entity_poly.type
_entity_poly.pdbx_seq_one_letter_code
_entity_poly.pdbx_strand_id
1 'polypeptide(L)'
;DTPSSAHAEKEGNLIPPEAYTFNAGVVLYEKSNTLIQRWAEKTLLECTKSYGDQDVLNRFLFEENIPVTHLPKKFNLLYPYKDNDEAIIYHYATSAGKLLIIEEMTYGS
;
A
#
# COMPACT_ATOMS: atom_id res chain seq x y z
N ASP A 1 -6.58 -4.22 -2.47
CA ASP A 1 -6.05 -4.89 -1.27
C ASP A 1 -6.49 -6.33 -1.21
N THR A 2 -5.61 -7.21 -0.76
CA THR A 2 -6.04 -8.51 -0.26
C THR A 2 -6.80 -8.25 1.06
N PRO A 3 -8.02 -8.79 1.23
CA PRO A 3 -8.83 -8.54 2.42
C PRO A 3 -8.15 -8.85 3.76
N SER A 4 -7.09 -9.67 3.76
CA SER A 4 -6.43 -10.11 4.99
C SER A 4 -5.50 -9.07 5.64
N SER A 5 -4.85 -8.18 4.89
CA SER A 5 -3.93 -7.20 5.50
C SER A 5 -4.71 -6.09 6.22
N ALA A 6 -5.69 -5.51 5.53
CA ALA A 6 -6.57 -4.49 6.09
C ALA A 6 -7.36 -4.99 7.32
N HIS A 7 -7.70 -6.28 7.35
CA HIS A 7 -8.35 -6.88 8.51
C HIS A 7 -7.38 -7.01 9.69
N ALA A 8 -6.17 -7.53 9.46
CA ALA A 8 -5.15 -7.65 10.49
C ALA A 8 -4.72 -6.28 11.07
N GLU A 9 -4.63 -5.25 10.22
CA GLU A 9 -4.33 -3.87 10.64
C GLU A 9 -5.39 -3.33 11.62
N LYS A 10 -6.68 -3.62 11.37
CA LYS A 10 -7.80 -3.22 12.23
C LYS A 10 -7.85 -4.03 13.52
N GLU A 11 -7.68 -5.35 13.44
CA GLU A 11 -7.64 -6.22 14.62
C GLU A 11 -6.45 -5.88 15.55
N GLY A 12 -5.32 -5.48 14.97
CA GLY A 12 -4.13 -5.02 15.71
C GLY A 12 -4.24 -3.59 16.27
N ASN A 13 -5.38 -2.90 16.11
CA ASN A 13 -5.56 -1.48 16.44
C ASN A 13 -4.53 -0.54 15.79
N LEU A 14 -3.95 -0.94 14.65
CA LEU A 14 -3.00 -0.11 13.91
C LEU A 14 -3.71 1.00 13.15
N ILE A 15 -4.92 0.74 12.68
CA ILE A 15 -5.80 1.72 12.06
C ILE A 15 -7.20 1.62 12.68
N PRO A 16 -7.96 2.74 12.75
CA PRO A 16 -9.33 2.71 13.23
C PRO A 16 -10.23 1.79 12.37
N PRO A 17 -11.21 1.09 12.96
CA PRO A 17 -12.12 0.20 12.23
C PRO A 17 -12.86 0.87 11.06
N GLU A 18 -13.20 2.15 11.22
CA GLU A 18 -13.88 3.01 10.25
C GLU A 18 -12.94 3.57 9.18
N ALA A 19 -11.62 3.45 9.35
CA ALA A 19 -10.66 3.94 8.37
C ALA A 19 -10.74 3.13 7.07
N TYR A 20 -10.65 3.84 5.95
CA TYR A 20 -10.39 3.24 4.64
C TYR A 20 -8.92 2.84 4.56
N THR A 21 -8.67 1.66 4.01
CA THR A 21 -7.31 1.19 3.73
C THR A 21 -6.97 1.42 2.27
N PHE A 22 -5.77 1.95 2.05
CA PHE A 22 -5.20 2.17 0.74
C PHE A 22 -3.91 1.38 0.60
N ASN A 23 -3.66 0.86 -0.60
CA ASN A 23 -2.38 0.27 -0.94
C ASN A 23 -1.37 1.38 -1.25
N ALA A 24 -0.27 1.45 -0.50
CA ALA A 24 0.75 2.48 -0.69
C ALA A 24 1.76 2.17 -1.82
N GLY A 25 1.61 1.05 -2.53
CA GLY A 25 2.52 0.63 -3.60
C GLY A 25 2.61 1.61 -4.77
N VAL A 26 1.55 2.38 -5.02
CA VAL A 26 1.54 3.47 -6.01
C VAL A 26 0.76 4.65 -5.45
N VAL A 27 1.42 5.79 -5.34
CA VAL A 27 0.86 7.05 -4.86
C VAL A 27 1.16 8.15 -5.88
N LEU A 28 0.12 8.87 -6.31
CA LEU A 28 0.26 10.07 -7.12
C LEU A 28 0.18 11.30 -6.21
N TYR A 29 1.13 12.22 -6.34
CA TYR A 29 1.16 13.44 -5.56
C TYR A 29 1.74 14.60 -6.36
N GLU A 30 1.35 15.82 -6.02
CA GLU A 30 1.98 17.02 -6.55
C GLU A 30 3.29 17.30 -5.82
N LYS A 31 4.35 17.65 -6.55
CA LYS A 31 5.67 17.89 -5.97
C LYS A 31 5.69 18.96 -4.86
N SER A 32 4.82 19.95 -4.95
CA SER A 32 4.67 21.02 -3.95
C SER A 32 3.83 20.61 -2.74
N ASN A 33 3.17 19.46 -2.78
CA ASN A 33 2.33 18.99 -1.70
C ASN A 33 3.19 18.43 -0.56
N THR A 34 3.00 18.98 0.65
CA THR A 34 3.76 18.60 1.84
C THR A 34 3.29 17.30 2.47
N LEU A 35 2.20 16.70 2.01
CA LEU A 35 1.66 15.44 2.55
C LEU A 35 2.67 14.30 2.56
N ILE A 36 3.45 14.13 1.48
CA ILE A 36 4.48 13.08 1.42
C ILE A 36 5.58 13.32 2.45
N GLN A 37 6.00 14.57 2.64
CA GLN A 37 6.99 14.90 3.65
C GLN A 37 6.46 14.62 5.06
N ARG A 38 5.23 15.04 5.35
CA ARG A 38 4.58 14.83 6.66
C ARG A 38 4.35 13.35 6.95
N TRP A 39 3.98 12.57 5.93
CA TRP A 39 3.89 11.12 6.02
C TRP A 39 5.26 10.51 6.35
N ALA A 40 6.32 10.88 5.63
CA ALA A 40 7.66 10.39 5.89
C ALA A 40 8.15 10.72 7.31
N GLU A 41 7.91 11.94 7.79
CA GLU A 41 8.22 12.37 9.15
C GLU A 41 7.46 11.53 10.19
N LYS A 42 6.16 11.29 9.97
CA LYS A 42 5.35 10.40 10.82
C LYS A 42 5.84 8.96 10.80
N THR A 43 6.20 8.42 9.65
CA THR A 43 6.72 7.06 9.53
C THR A 43 8.00 6.88 10.35
N LEU A 44 8.88 7.88 10.36
CA LEU A 44 10.09 7.83 11.19
C LEU A 44 9.77 7.84 12.70
N LEU A 45 8.77 8.63 13.11
CA LEU A 45 8.34 8.72 14.51
C LEU A 45 7.58 7.47 14.99
N GLU A 46 6.85 6.82 14.09
CA GLU A 46 5.92 5.73 14.39
C GLU A 46 6.40 4.36 13.91
N CYS A 47 7.64 4.25 13.42
CA CYS A 47 8.20 3.03 12.84
C CYS A 47 8.22 1.82 13.79
N THR A 48 8.16 2.02 15.10
CA THR A 48 8.10 0.96 16.12
C THR A 48 6.68 0.55 16.50
N LYS A 49 5.66 1.29 16.04
CA LYS A 49 4.24 1.11 16.41
C LYS A 49 3.38 0.63 15.24
N SER A 50 3.96 0.47 14.06
CA SER A 50 3.29 0.09 12.80
C SER A 50 3.97 -1.14 12.21
N TYR A 51 3.28 -1.88 11.33
CA TYR A 51 3.92 -2.95 10.55
C TYR A 51 4.61 -2.40 9.30
N GLY A 52 4.28 -1.18 8.88
CA GLY A 52 4.97 -0.50 7.80
C GLY A 52 4.48 0.92 7.53
N ASP A 53 5.05 1.52 6.49
CA ASP A 53 4.73 2.85 5.99
C ASP A 53 3.26 2.99 5.55
N GLN A 54 2.68 1.95 4.97
CA GLN A 54 1.27 1.89 4.58
C GLN A 54 0.31 2.07 5.76
N ASP A 55 0.61 1.46 6.91
CA ASP A 55 -0.25 1.58 8.11
C ASP A 55 -0.23 3.01 8.63
N VAL A 56 0.98 3.60 8.67
CA VAL A 56 1.17 5.00 9.06
C VAL A 56 0.42 5.91 8.10
N LEU A 57 0.46 5.64 6.79
CA LEU A 57 -0.29 6.40 5.79
C LEU A 57 -1.80 6.32 6.06
N ASN A 58 -2.35 5.12 6.19
CA ASN A 58 -3.79 4.92 6.38
C ASN A 58 -4.29 5.58 7.67
N ARG A 59 -3.54 5.45 8.76
CA ARG A 59 -3.83 6.16 10.02
C ARG A 59 -3.76 7.67 9.84
N PHE A 60 -2.67 8.17 9.26
CA PHE A 60 -2.46 9.61 9.03
C PHE A 60 -3.57 10.25 8.20
N LEU A 61 -3.96 9.61 7.09
CA LEU A 61 -5.05 10.07 6.24
C LEU A 61 -6.38 10.14 7.00
N PHE A 62 -6.65 9.12 7.84
CA PHE A 62 -7.85 9.07 8.65
C PHE A 62 -7.86 10.13 9.75
N GLU A 63 -6.81 10.18 10.59
CA GLU A 63 -6.73 11.08 11.75
C GLU A 63 -6.78 12.56 11.32
N GLU A 64 -6.21 12.89 10.15
CA GLU A 64 -6.22 14.25 9.63
C GLU A 64 -7.37 14.54 8.65
N ASN A 65 -8.25 13.56 8.42
CA ASN A 65 -9.38 13.67 7.51
C ASN A 65 -8.97 14.18 6.12
N ILE A 66 -7.86 13.65 5.59
CA ILE A 66 -7.30 14.04 4.30
C ILE A 66 -8.12 13.37 3.19
N PRO A 67 -8.72 14.12 2.24
CA PRO A 67 -9.45 13.54 1.13
C PRO A 67 -8.49 12.84 0.16
N VAL A 68 -8.83 11.61 -0.22
CA VAL A 68 -8.05 10.80 -1.16
C VAL A 68 -8.93 10.37 -2.33
N THR A 69 -8.38 10.45 -3.54
CA THR A 69 -9.01 9.91 -4.75
C THR A 69 -8.40 8.55 -5.06
N HIS A 70 -9.24 7.53 -5.25
CA HIS A 70 -8.77 6.20 -5.60
C HIS A 70 -8.28 6.16 -7.06
N LEU A 71 -7.03 5.72 -7.25
CA LEU A 71 -6.55 5.36 -8.57
C LEU A 71 -7.25 4.09 -9.08
N PRO A 72 -7.53 3.99 -10.40
CA PRO A 72 -7.99 2.75 -11.00
C PRO A 72 -7.05 1.59 -10.69
N LYS A 73 -7.62 0.40 -10.41
CA LYS A 73 -6.87 -0.81 -10.01
C LYS A 73 -5.76 -1.20 -10.98
N LYS A 74 -5.89 -0.90 -12.28
CA LYS A 74 -4.87 -1.18 -13.29
C LYS A 74 -3.50 -0.54 -13.04
N PHE A 75 -3.43 0.50 -12.21
CA PHE A 75 -2.18 1.17 -11.84
C PHE A 75 -1.51 0.59 -10.59
N ASN A 76 -2.12 -0.37 -9.90
CA ASN A 76 -1.54 -1.00 -8.72
C ASN A 76 -2.15 -2.39 -8.52
N LEU A 77 -2.02 -3.25 -9.54
CA LEU A 77 -2.59 -4.58 -9.50
C LEU A 77 -1.62 -5.53 -8.81
N LEU A 78 -2.04 -6.13 -7.70
CA LEU A 78 -1.22 -7.12 -6.99
C LEU A 78 -1.02 -8.36 -7.86
N TYR A 79 0.22 -8.79 -8.07
CA TYR A 79 0.55 -10.05 -8.74
C TYR A 79 0.63 -11.20 -7.72
N PRO A 80 0.22 -12.45 -8.04
CA PRO A 80 -0.30 -12.96 -9.32
C PRO A 80 -1.83 -12.87 -9.45
N TYR A 81 -2.45 -11.81 -8.92
CA TYR A 81 -3.91 -11.73 -8.88
C TYR A 81 -4.47 -11.37 -10.27
N LYS A 82 -4.85 -12.41 -11.03
CA LYS A 82 -5.37 -12.42 -12.40
C LYS A 82 -4.38 -11.89 -13.45
N ASP A 83 -4.15 -12.71 -14.47
CA ASP A 83 -3.76 -12.25 -15.81
C ASP A 83 -4.84 -11.28 -16.29
N ASN A 84 -4.61 -10.00 -16.04
CA ASN A 84 -5.47 -8.94 -16.49
C ASN A 84 -4.70 -8.18 -17.56
N ASP A 85 -5.07 -8.40 -18.81
CA ASP A 85 -4.45 -7.75 -19.98
C ASP A 85 -4.56 -6.21 -19.93
N GLU A 86 -5.36 -5.64 -19.02
CA GLU A 86 -5.48 -4.20 -18.81
C GLU A 86 -4.56 -3.63 -17.72
N ALA A 87 -3.77 -4.48 -17.04
CA ALA A 87 -2.83 -4.02 -16.03
C ALA A 87 -1.72 -3.15 -16.65
N ILE A 88 -1.49 -1.98 -16.07
CA ILE A 88 -0.40 -1.07 -16.47
C ILE A 88 0.79 -1.24 -15.53
N ILE A 89 0.53 -1.48 -14.24
CA ILE A 89 1.57 -1.71 -13.22
C ILE A 89 1.20 -2.95 -12.42
N TYR A 90 2.06 -3.97 -12.52
CA TYR A 90 2.03 -5.14 -11.66
C TYR A 90 2.83 -4.89 -10.39
N HIS A 91 2.16 -5.01 -9.25
CA HIS A 91 2.75 -4.87 -7.93
C HIS A 91 3.02 -6.25 -7.35
N TYR A 92 4.27 -6.68 -7.42
CA TYR A 92 4.76 -7.91 -6.78
C TYR A 92 4.98 -7.68 -5.28
N ALA A 93 3.88 -7.45 -4.57
CA ALA A 93 3.91 -7.18 -3.14
C ALA A 93 4.21 -8.46 -2.34
N THR A 94 4.60 -8.27 -1.07
CA THR A 94 4.87 -9.34 -0.09
C THR A 94 6.02 -10.28 -0.46
N SER A 95 6.34 -11.23 0.41
CA SER A 95 7.34 -12.27 0.11
C SER A 95 6.92 -13.15 -1.07
N ALA A 96 5.62 -13.40 -1.25
CA ALA A 96 5.12 -14.23 -2.35
C ALA A 96 5.40 -13.59 -3.72
N GLY A 97 5.10 -12.30 -3.90
CA GLY A 97 5.40 -11.59 -5.14
C GLY A 97 6.90 -11.54 -5.44
N LYS A 98 7.73 -11.35 -4.41
CA LYS A 98 9.19 -11.36 -4.57
C LYS A 98 9.73 -12.72 -5.02
N LEU A 99 9.21 -13.82 -4.46
CA LEU A 99 9.61 -15.16 -4.85
C LEU A 99 9.26 -15.45 -6.30
N LEU A 100 8.08 -15.03 -6.77
CA LEU A 100 7.68 -15.19 -8.17
C LEU A 100 8.60 -14.45 -9.14
N ILE A 101 8.98 -13.19 -8.85
CA ILE A 101 9.98 -12.48 -9.66
C ILE A 101 11.29 -13.27 -9.72
N ILE A 102 11.76 -13.77 -8.56
CA ILE A 102 13.02 -14.51 -8.50
C ILE A 102 12.92 -15.79 -9.34
N GLU A 103 11.81 -16.52 -9.28
CA GLU A 103 11.57 -17.71 -10.08
C GLU A 103 11.54 -17.40 -11.58
N GLU A 104 10.80 -16.37 -12.02
CA GLU A 104 10.74 -15.91 -13.41
C GLU A 104 12.13 -15.51 -13.93
N MET A 105 12.91 -14.79 -13.11
CA MET A 105 14.27 -14.38 -13.46
C MET A 105 15.27 -15.55 -13.51
N THR A 106 15.05 -16.60 -12.72
CA THR A 106 15.98 -17.74 -12.60
C THR A 106 15.72 -18.81 -13.65
N TYR A 107 14.44 -19.12 -13.91
CA TYR A 107 14.05 -20.25 -14.75
C TYR A 107 13.50 -19.85 -16.12
N GLY A 108 13.23 -18.56 -16.35
CA GLY A 108 12.58 -18.09 -17.57
C GLY A 108 11.07 -18.38 -17.56
N SER A 109 10.30 -17.58 -18.28
CA SER A 109 8.85 -17.76 -18.49
C SER A 109 8.57 -18.91 -19.45
#